data_AF-A0A2V9YS86-F1
#
_entry.id   AF-A0A2V9YS86-F1
#
_cell.length_a   1.000
_cell.length_b   1.000
_cell.length_c   1.000
_cell.angle_alpha   90.00
_cell.angle_beta   90.00
_cell.angle_gamma   90.00
#
_symmetry.space_group_name_H-M   'P 1'
#
loop_
_entity.id
_entity.type
_entity.pdbx_description
1 polymer ?
#
loop_
_entity_poly.entity_id
_entity_poly.type
_entity_poly.pdbx_seq_one_letter_code
_entity_poly.pdbx_strand_id
1 'polypeptide(L)'
;MSKYLFQRVLYTLPVVWLVVSVVFLLIHMVPGDPIQQMLGEGAASVDIAATRHAYGLDVPLATQYMRYWRGVARGDLGRSLRFDQNVTPLILQRYPATLKLTVAALLFALLLSIPAGVRSARRRDR
;
A
#
# COMPACT_ATOMS: atom_id res chain seq x y z
N MET A 1 1.33 -11.49 28.35
CA MET A 1 1.23 -10.25 27.55
C MET A 1 2.41 -10.07 26.59
N SER A 2 3.67 -9.98 27.05
CA SER A 2 4.84 -9.81 26.15
C SER A 2 5.01 -10.91 25.09
N LYS A 3 4.85 -12.19 25.47
CA LYS A 3 4.89 -13.33 24.53
C LYS A 3 3.81 -13.26 23.44
N TYR A 4 2.62 -12.76 23.77
CA TYR A 4 1.50 -12.59 22.83
C TYR A 4 1.74 -11.43 21.86
N LEU A 5 2.23 -10.28 22.37
CA LEU A 5 2.66 -9.16 21.53
C LEU A 5 3.76 -9.59 20.55
N PHE A 6 4.75 -10.34 21.03
CA PHE A 6 5.83 -10.85 20.19
C PHE A 6 5.33 -11.81 19.10
N GLN A 7 4.49 -12.79 19.46
CA GLN A 7 3.88 -13.69 18.49
C GLN A 7 3.06 -12.94 17.44
N ARG A 8 2.29 -11.93 17.86
CA ARG A 8 1.48 -11.12 16.94
C ARG A 8 2.32 -10.33 15.95
N VAL A 9 3.40 -9.70 16.40
CA VAL A 9 4.35 -9.01 15.52
C VAL A 9 5.01 -10.01 14.55
N LEU A 10 5.39 -11.18 15.06
CA LEU A 10 5.98 -12.24 14.25
C LEU A 10 5.03 -12.73 13.16
N TYR A 11 3.73 -12.87 13.44
CA TYR A 11 2.72 -13.20 12.42
C TYR A 11 2.46 -12.06 11.43
N THR A 12 2.72 -10.81 11.80
CA THR A 12 2.51 -9.66 10.93
C THR A 12 3.62 -9.55 9.87
N LEU A 13 4.85 -9.92 10.22
CA LEU A 13 6.00 -9.89 9.31
C LEU A 13 5.78 -10.65 7.98
N PRO A 14 5.35 -11.93 7.97
CA PRO A 14 5.11 -12.65 6.72
C PRO A 14 3.97 -12.05 5.90
N VAL A 15 2.95 -11.46 6.54
CA VAL A 15 1.86 -10.76 5.83
C VAL A 15 2.39 -9.51 5.13
N VAL A 16 3.14 -8.67 5.84
CA VAL A 16 3.79 -7.48 5.25
C VAL A 16 4.74 -7.90 4.12
N TRP A 17 5.52 -8.95 4.35
CA TRP A 17 6.41 -9.52 3.34
C TRP A 17 5.68 -9.95 2.07
N LEU A 18 4.59 -10.69 2.23
CA LEU A 18 3.77 -11.13 1.11
C LEU A 18 3.15 -9.95 0.38
N VAL A 19 2.55 -8.98 1.09
CA VAL A 19 1.91 -7.81 0.49
C VAL A 19 2.90 -6.97 -0.31
N VAL A 20 4.06 -6.64 0.26
CA VAL A 20 5.10 -5.85 -0.42
C VAL A 20 5.62 -6.59 -1.66
N SER A 21 5.80 -7.91 -1.56
CA SER A 21 6.23 -8.74 -2.69
C SER A 21 5.18 -8.81 -3.80
N VAL A 22 3.90 -8.98 -3.44
CA VAL A 22 2.79 -8.99 -4.38
C VAL A 22 2.69 -7.64 -5.09
N VAL A 23 2.74 -6.52 -4.37
CA VAL A 23 2.71 -5.18 -4.98
C VAL A 23 3.87 -4.97 -5.95
N PHE A 24 5.09 -5.38 -5.56
CA PHE A 24 6.25 -5.32 -6.44
C PHE A 24 6.03 -6.12 -7.72
N LEU A 25 5.58 -7.38 -7.60
CA LEU A 25 5.31 -8.24 -8.75
C LEU A 25 4.19 -7.70 -9.64
N LEU A 26 3.11 -7.16 -9.05
CA LEU A 26 2.00 -6.59 -9.79
C LEU A 26 2.47 -5.46 -10.70
N ILE A 27 3.32 -4.56 -10.21
CA ILE A 27 3.87 -3.47 -11.03
C ILE A 27 4.69 -4.00 -12.22
N HIS A 28 5.43 -5.10 -12.04
CA HIS A 28 6.22 -5.73 -13.11
C HIS A 28 5.39 -6.61 -14.05
N MET A 29 4.20 -7.03 -13.63
CA MET A 29 3.25 -7.82 -14.43
C MET A 29 2.33 -6.95 -15.29
N VAL A 30 2.21 -5.65 -14.99
CA VAL A 30 1.42 -4.73 -15.82
C VAL A 30 2.05 -4.68 -17.22
N PRO A 31 1.31 -5.06 -18.28
CA PRO A 31 1.83 -4.97 -19.65
C PRO A 31 1.99 -3.51 -20.05
N GLY A 32 3.18 -3.16 -20.54
CA GLY A 32 3.56 -1.80 -20.96
C GLY A 32 4.83 -1.33 -20.26
N ASP A 33 5.61 -0.49 -20.94
CA ASP A 33 6.79 0.13 -20.35
C ASP A 33 6.34 1.33 -19.49
N PRO A 34 6.49 1.27 -18.15
CA PRO A 34 6.05 2.35 -17.28
C PRO A 34 6.73 3.68 -17.62
N ILE A 35 7.94 3.64 -18.16
CA ILE A 35 8.69 4.83 -18.58
C ILE A 35 8.07 5.43 -19.85
N GLN A 36 7.65 4.61 -20.80
CA GLN A 36 6.92 5.09 -21.98
C GLN A 36 5.55 5.66 -21.61
N GLN A 37 4.83 5.04 -20.67
CA GLN A 37 3.57 5.58 -20.18
C GLN A 37 3.74 6.90 -19.44
N MET A 38 4.87 7.09 -18.75
CA MET A 38 5.18 8.33 -18.04
C MET A 38 5.62 9.46 -18.98
N LEU A 39 6.44 9.17 -19.99
CA LEU A 39 6.95 10.16 -20.93
C LEU A 39 6.02 10.42 -22.14
N GLY A 40 5.07 9.53 -22.40
CA GLY A 40 4.11 9.62 -23.50
C GLY A 40 4.58 8.98 -24.81
N GLU A 41 3.63 8.74 -25.70
CA GLU A 41 3.86 8.22 -27.05
C GLU A 41 4.55 9.31 -27.91
N GLY A 42 5.88 9.29 -27.95
CA GLY A 42 6.69 10.26 -28.69
C GLY A 42 8.00 10.69 -28.01
N ALA A 43 8.25 10.20 -26.79
CA ALA A 43 9.49 10.47 -26.08
C ALA A 43 10.72 9.97 -26.86
N ALA A 44 11.79 10.77 -26.89
CA ALA A 44 13.04 10.37 -27.54
C ALA A 44 13.62 9.13 -26.85
N SER A 45 14.20 8.21 -27.62
CA SER A 45 14.80 6.97 -27.10
C SER A 45 15.88 7.23 -26.05
N VAL A 46 16.58 8.35 -26.16
CA VAL A 46 17.59 8.82 -25.21
C VAL A 46 16.96 9.17 -23.86
N ASP A 47 15.82 9.86 -23.86
CA ASP A 47 15.11 10.24 -22.63
C ASP A 47 14.48 9.03 -21.94
N ILE A 48 13.97 8.07 -22.72
CA ILE A 48 13.46 6.80 -22.20
C ILE A 48 14.59 6.02 -21.50
N ALA A 49 15.77 5.92 -22.12
CA ALA A 49 16.90 5.20 -21.54
C ALA A 49 17.45 5.91 -20.28
N ALA A 50 17.59 7.23 -20.33
CA ALA A 50 18.04 8.03 -19.19
C ALA A 50 17.08 7.92 -18.00
N THR A 51 15.77 8.00 -18.26
CA THR A 51 14.73 7.86 -17.24
C THR A 51 14.70 6.44 -16.70
N ARG A 52 14.78 5.41 -17.55
CA ARG A 52 14.84 4.01 -17.10
C ARG A 52 16.00 3.75 -16.14
N HIS A 53 17.17 4.30 -16.44
CA HIS A 53 18.34 4.22 -15.56
C HIS A 53 18.15 5.02 -14.25
N ALA A 54 17.52 6.20 -14.31
CA ALA A 54 17.23 7.01 -13.13
C ALA A 54 16.29 6.29 -12.13
N TYR A 55 15.31 5.53 -12.63
CA TYR A 55 14.42 4.72 -11.79
C TYR A 55 15.01 3.35 -11.42
N GLY A 56 16.18 2.98 -11.98
CA GLY A 56 16.83 1.70 -11.75
C GLY A 56 16.02 0.52 -12.26
N LEU A 57 15.26 0.71 -13.35
CA LEU A 57 14.48 -0.35 -14.00
C LEU A 57 15.33 -1.20 -14.96
N ASP A 58 16.59 -0.81 -15.15
CA ASP A 58 17.62 -1.46 -15.97
C ASP A 58 18.48 -2.48 -15.20
N VAL A 59 18.43 -2.50 -13.86
CA VAL A 59 19.18 -3.47 -13.04
C VAL A 59 18.40 -4.77 -12.82
N PRO A 60 19.06 -5.90 -12.45
CA PRO A 60 18.39 -7.19 -12.26
C PRO A 60 17.24 -7.12 -11.25
N LEU A 61 16.14 -7.83 -11.52
CA LEU A 61 14.92 -7.87 -10.69
C LEU A 61 15.20 -8.10 -9.18
N ALA A 62 16.15 -8.97 -8.84
CA ALA A 62 16.53 -9.22 -7.45
C ALA A 62 17.10 -7.96 -6.76
N THR A 63 17.87 -7.15 -7.48
CA THR A 63 18.43 -5.89 -6.94
C THR A 63 17.35 -4.82 -6.80
N GLN A 64 16.40 -4.74 -7.75
CA GLN A 64 15.24 -3.86 -7.65
C GLN A 64 14.39 -4.21 -6.42
N TYR A 65 14.13 -5.50 -6.21
CA TYR A 65 13.37 -6.01 -5.08
C TYR A 65 14.05 -5.69 -3.75
N MET A 66 15.37 -5.88 -3.62
CA MET A 66 16.10 -5.51 -2.41
C MET A 66 16.11 -4.00 -2.16
N ARG A 67 16.22 -3.18 -3.21
CA ARG A 67 16.15 -1.72 -3.10
C ARG A 67 14.76 -1.28 -2.63
N TYR A 68 13.70 -1.87 -3.19
CA TYR A 68 12.32 -1.62 -2.79
C TYR A 68 12.10 -1.95 -1.31
N TRP A 69 12.56 -3.13 -0.87
CA TRP A 69 12.51 -3.53 0.55
C TRP A 69 13.24 -2.57 1.48
N ARG A 70 14.44 -2.13 1.09
CA ARG A 70 15.22 -1.17 1.88
C ARG A 70 14.53 0.19 1.98
N GLY A 71 13.84 0.63 0.92
CA GLY A 71 12.99 1.81 0.93
C GLY A 71 11.83 1.65 1.91
N VAL A 72 11.05 0.58 1.76
CA VAL A 72 9.90 0.28 2.64
C VAL A 72 10.31 0.24 4.11
N ALA A 73 11.43 -0.39 4.44
CA ALA A 73 11.96 -0.45 5.80
C ALA A 73 12.35 0.93 6.37
N ARG A 74 12.65 1.91 5.53
CA ARG A 74 12.94 3.30 5.90
C ARG A 74 11.72 4.23 5.83
N GLY A 75 10.54 3.70 5.47
CA GLY A 75 9.34 4.49 5.24
C GLY A 75 9.31 5.22 3.90
N ASP A 76 10.25 4.90 3.01
CA ASP A 76 10.27 5.42 1.64
C ASP A 76 9.59 4.42 0.70
N LEU A 77 8.38 4.75 0.29
CA LEU A 77 7.57 3.94 -0.62
C LEU A 77 7.91 4.19 -2.09
N GLY A 78 8.91 5.04 -2.37
CA GLY A 78 9.34 5.43 -3.70
C GLY A 78 8.50 6.54 -4.33
N ARG A 79 8.73 6.74 -5.63
CA ARG A 79 8.08 7.77 -6.44
C ARG A 79 6.96 7.16 -7.28
N SER A 80 5.83 7.84 -7.34
CA SER A 80 4.71 7.46 -8.19
C SER A 80 5.06 7.74 -9.65
N LEU A 81 5.07 6.69 -10.48
CA LEU A 81 5.26 6.83 -11.94
C LEU A 81 4.10 7.58 -12.63
N ARG A 82 2.94 7.70 -11.97
CA ARG A 82 1.75 8.37 -12.52
C ARG A 82 1.67 9.85 -12.18
N PHE A 83 2.06 10.21 -10.96
CA PHE A 83 1.96 11.59 -10.45
C PHE A 83 3.31 12.28 -10.35
N ASP A 84 4.38 11.60 -10.76
CA ASP A 84 5.78 12.03 -10.64
C ASP A 84 6.17 12.62 -9.26
N GLN A 85 5.58 12.09 -8.18
CA GLN A 85 5.79 12.57 -6.82
C GLN A 85 5.91 11.41 -5.83
N ASN A 86 6.53 11.67 -4.68
CA ASN A 86 6.73 10.65 -3.64
C ASN A 86 5.38 10.07 -3.18
N VAL A 87 5.32 8.76 -3.00
CA VAL A 87 4.08 8.05 -2.64
C VAL A 87 3.66 8.34 -1.19
N THR A 88 4.62 8.52 -0.28
CA THR A 88 4.37 8.81 1.13
C THR A 88 3.47 10.03 1.36
N PRO A 89 3.78 11.24 0.84
CA PRO A 89 2.90 12.41 1.01
C PRO A 89 1.53 12.24 0.33
N LEU A 90 1.47 11.55 -0.81
CA LEU A 90 0.22 11.19 -1.48
C LEU A 90 -0.74 10.40 -0.58
N ILE A 91 -0.20 9.42 0.16
CA ILE A 91 -0.97 8.62 1.12
C ILE A 91 -1.39 9.50 2.30
N LEU A 92 -0.47 10.28 2.85
CA LEU A 92 -0.74 11.19 3.98
C LEU A 92 -1.83 12.21 3.67
N GLN A 93 -1.91 12.72 2.44
CA GLN A 93 -2.98 13.63 2.03
C GLN A 93 -4.36 12.96 1.99
N ARG A 94 -4.42 11.66 1.67
CA ARG A 94 -5.68 10.91 1.57
C ARG A 94 -6.11 10.28 2.90
N TYR A 95 -5.15 10.04 3.79
CA TYR A 95 -5.37 9.37 5.08
C TYR A 95 -6.47 10.00 5.95
N PRO A 96 -6.59 11.35 6.07
CA PRO A 96 -7.65 11.97 6.87
C PRO A 96 -9.06 11.66 6.36
N ALA A 97 -9.23 11.50 5.03
CA ALA A 97 -10.53 11.18 4.47
C ALA A 97 -10.96 9.75 4.85
N THR A 98 -10.04 8.78 4.76
CA THR A 98 -10.29 7.41 5.22
C THR A 98 -10.63 7.37 6.69
N LEU A 99 -9.89 8.09 7.55
CA LEU A 99 -10.19 8.17 8.98
C LEU A 99 -11.60 8.71 9.25
N LYS A 100 -11.98 9.80 8.59
CA LYS A 100 -13.34 10.37 8.72
C LYS A 100 -14.41 9.35 8.36
N LEU A 101 -14.25 8.64 7.25
CA LEU A 101 -15.18 7.60 6.81
C LEU A 101 -15.23 6.43 7.78
N THR A 102 -14.09 5.92 8.23
CA THR A 102 -14.01 4.81 9.19
C THR A 102 -14.68 5.16 10.51
N VAL A 103 -14.43 6.37 11.04
CA VAL A 103 -15.06 6.82 12.29
C VAL A 103 -16.56 6.98 12.12
N ALA A 104 -17.02 7.59 11.02
CA ALA A 104 -18.45 7.72 10.74
C ALA A 104 -19.14 6.35 10.62
N ALA A 105 -18.54 5.41 9.89
CA ALA A 105 -19.06 4.05 9.75
C ALA A 105 -19.09 3.30 11.09
N LEU A 106 -18.05 3.45 11.92
CA LEU A 106 -17.99 2.84 13.25
C LEU A 106 -19.09 3.39 14.16
N LEU A 107 -19.29 4.71 14.18
CA LEU A 107 -20.35 5.35 14.96
C LEU A 107 -21.73 4.84 14.53
N PHE A 108 -21.98 4.78 13.22
CA PHE A 108 -23.23 4.27 12.67
C PHE A 108 -23.45 2.79 13.03
N ALA A 109 -22.41 1.97 12.90
CA ALA A 109 -22.45 0.56 13.27
C ALA A 109 -22.75 0.37 14.76
N LEU A 110 -22.12 1.15 15.65
CA LEU A 110 -22.39 1.10 17.09
C LEU A 110 -23.83 1.52 17.41
N LEU A 111 -24.32 2.58 16.74
CA LEU A 111 -25.66 3.12 16.95
C LEU A 111 -26.75 2.11 16.56
N LEU A 112 -26.51 1.28 15.54
CA LEU A 112 -27.43 0.21 15.15
C LEU A 112 -27.23 -1.09 15.93
N SER A 113 -25.98 -1.51 16.12
CA SER A 113 -25.65 -2.81 16.73
C SER A 113 -25.97 -2.87 18.22
N ILE A 114 -25.76 -1.78 18.98
CA ILE A 114 -26.03 -1.77 20.42
C ILE A 114 -27.53 -1.96 20.69
N PRO A 115 -28.47 -1.18 20.12
CA PRO A 115 -29.90 -1.39 20.34
C PRO A 115 -30.39 -2.74 19.80
N ALA A 116 -29.88 -3.19 18.64
CA ALA A 116 -30.21 -4.49 18.09
C ALA A 116 -29.78 -5.64 19.02
N GLY A 117 -28.55 -5.57 19.53
CA GLY A 117 -27.99 -6.53 20.48
C GLY A 117 -28.76 -6.55 21.80
N VAL A 118 -29.06 -5.38 22.37
CA VAL A 118 -29.85 -5.27 23.61
C VAL A 118 -31.26 -5.85 23.43
N ARG A 119 -31.92 -5.57 22.30
CA ARG A 119 -33.25 -6.11 22.00
C ARG A 119 -33.22 -7.63 21.81
N SER A 120 -32.18 -8.16 21.18
CA SER A 120 -31.98 -9.60 20.99
C SER A 120 -31.75 -10.30 22.33
N ALA A 121 -30.89 -9.76 23.20
CA ALA A 121 -30.62 -10.31 24.52
C ALA A 121 -31.90 -10.38 25.37
N ARG A 122 -32.70 -9.31 25.41
CA ARG A 122 -33.97 -9.27 26.15
C ARG A 122 -35.04 -10.25 25.63
N ARG A 123 -35.00 -10.63 24.35
CA ARG A 123 -35.96 -11.59 23.78
C ARG A 123 -35.54 -13.04 23.95
N ARG A 124 -34.29 -13.31 24.34
CA ARG A 124 -33.78 -14.67 24.54
C ARG A 124 -34.07 -15.24 25.92
N ASP A 125 -34.29 -14.37 26.92
CA ASP A 125 -34.70 -14.73 28.29
C ASP A 125 -36.23 -14.85 28.45
N ARG A 126 -37.00 -14.90 27.36
CA ARG A 126 -38.43 -15.24 27.35
C ARG A 126 -38.65 -16.44 26.45
#